data_AF-A0A210PUK0-F1
#
_entry.id   AF-A0A210PUK0-F1
#
_cell.length_a   1.000
_cell.length_b   1.000
_cell.length_c   1.000
_cell.angle_alpha   90.00
_cell.angle_beta   90.00
_cell.angle_gamma   90.00
#
_symmetry.space_group_name_H-M   'P 1'
#
loop_
_entity.id
_entity.type
_entity.pdbx_description
1 polymer ?
#
loop_
_entity_poly.entity_id
_entity_poly.type
_entity_poly.pdbx_seq_one_letter_code
_entity_poly.pdbx_strand_id
1 'polypeptide(L)'
;MRNFKNKYQDFTEGSEVFIDQEKWIGCIEQIVKNIVNGMPPDPANCDGGLYVGNAGIAYMYYYLSNCDLFTQRKTDFLEQGMMYGKVAMDYVERGGDRGNPPCSFILGQAGTIAVNSLLFHTAGNDSKSKKIAEKFASLADHARPISFYPYGSDEILVGRAGYMSGALALQQKLGYKVVSEDTLRHLCTVTVESGRHYAYSHKPKSPPKGVQSPLMYAYHKTEYLAGRLLLIHFKEKCISVVYLFARAYKVWGDEKYLQACVRCGELTWQKGLLRKGPGICHGVAGSGYVFLLLYRLTDDKKYLYRALKFAEFMFTQEFQKGASVPDTPFSLYEGWAGTVLFLVDLLQPDKAEFPLFNVVF
;
A
#
# COMPACT_ATOMS: atom_id res chain seq x y z
N MET A 1 -11.24 -16.40 17.38
CA MET A 1 -10.95 -14.96 17.66
C MET A 1 -10.06 -14.44 16.55
N ARG A 2 -10.25 -13.22 16.00
CA ARG A 2 -9.51 -12.75 14.79
C ARG A 2 -8.23 -11.95 15.09
N ASN A 3 -8.10 -11.48 16.32
CA ASN A 3 -6.91 -10.80 16.82
C ASN A 3 -6.40 -11.49 18.07
N PHE A 4 -5.16 -11.19 18.39
CA PHE A 4 -4.57 -11.43 19.69
C PHE A 4 -5.03 -10.33 20.66
N LYS A 5 -5.11 -10.67 21.95
CA LYS A 5 -5.35 -9.67 22.99
C LYS A 5 -4.07 -8.84 23.11
N ASN A 6 -4.17 -7.52 22.95
CA ASN A 6 -3.05 -6.64 23.25
C ASN A 6 -2.78 -6.65 24.77
N LYS A 7 -1.57 -7.06 25.15
CA LYS A 7 -1.09 -7.15 26.54
C LYS A 7 -0.03 -6.09 26.87
N TYR A 8 0.40 -5.31 25.88
CA TYR A 8 1.38 -4.25 26.10
C TYR A 8 0.77 -3.13 26.93
N GLN A 9 1.53 -2.61 27.88
CA GLN A 9 1.19 -1.34 28.51
C GLN A 9 1.28 -0.23 27.46
N ASP A 10 0.36 0.72 27.53
CA ASP A 10 0.37 1.86 26.62
C ASP A 10 1.48 2.85 27.00
N PHE A 11 1.77 3.77 26.09
CA PHE A 11 2.80 4.78 26.28
C PHE A 11 2.53 5.64 27.52
N THR A 12 3.57 5.88 28.31
CA THR A 12 3.52 6.80 29.46
C THR A 12 4.07 8.16 29.02
N GLU A 13 3.26 9.21 29.18
CA GLU A 13 3.62 10.58 28.80
C GLU A 13 4.96 11.01 29.43
N GLY A 14 5.79 11.70 28.65
CA GLY A 14 7.15 12.09 29.05
C GLY A 14 8.21 10.99 28.91
N SER A 15 7.85 9.75 28.58
CA SER A 15 8.83 8.69 28.30
C SER A 15 9.49 8.86 26.94
N GLU A 16 10.72 8.40 26.80
CA GLU A 16 11.39 8.31 25.51
C GLU A 16 11.03 7.01 24.77
N VAL A 17 11.04 7.06 23.45
CA VAL A 17 10.85 5.88 22.59
C VAL A 17 12.19 5.51 21.99
N PHE A 18 12.83 4.48 22.54
CA PHE A 18 14.08 3.94 22.03
C PHE A 18 13.81 2.89 20.95
N ILE A 19 14.40 3.08 19.76
CA ILE A 19 14.34 2.14 18.65
C ILE A 19 15.76 1.64 18.36
N ASP A 20 15.99 0.36 18.64
CA ASP A 20 17.28 -0.30 18.40
C ASP A 20 17.49 -0.51 16.90
N GLN A 21 18.21 0.42 16.28
CA GLN A 21 18.44 0.43 14.84
C GLN A 21 19.24 -0.79 14.36
N GLU A 22 20.26 -1.21 15.11
CA GLU A 22 21.12 -2.35 14.73
C GLU A 22 20.32 -3.65 14.73
N LYS A 23 19.53 -3.88 15.78
CA LYS A 23 18.63 -5.03 15.86
C LYS A 23 17.67 -5.09 14.65
N TRP A 24 17.00 -3.98 14.35
CA TRP A 24 15.99 -3.97 13.29
C TRP A 24 16.60 -4.09 11.90
N ILE A 25 17.78 -3.51 11.66
CA ILE A 25 18.55 -3.74 10.43
C ILE A 25 18.86 -5.24 10.28
N GLY A 26 19.38 -5.90 11.32
CA GLY A 26 19.65 -7.34 11.31
C GLY A 26 18.38 -8.18 11.03
N CYS A 27 17.24 -7.81 11.62
CA CYS A 27 15.96 -8.47 11.34
C CYS A 27 15.52 -8.29 9.87
N ILE A 28 15.63 -7.08 9.32
CA ILE A 28 15.29 -6.78 7.93
C ILE A 28 16.15 -7.66 6.99
N GLU A 29 17.46 -7.70 7.21
CA GLU A 29 18.34 -8.50 6.36
C GLU A 29 18.04 -10.00 6.42
N GLN A 30 17.69 -10.52 7.60
CA GLN A 30 17.30 -11.91 7.74
C GLN A 30 15.97 -12.22 7.02
N ILE A 31 15.00 -11.31 7.10
CA ILE A 31 13.74 -11.44 6.37
C ILE A 31 13.98 -11.44 4.86
N VAL A 32 14.81 -10.51 4.36
CA VAL A 32 15.16 -10.43 2.94
C VAL A 32 15.81 -11.73 2.45
N LYS A 33 16.73 -12.32 3.23
CA LYS A 33 17.32 -13.64 2.91
C LYS A 33 16.24 -14.74 2.82
N ASN A 34 15.28 -14.75 3.73
CA ASN A 34 14.20 -15.73 3.73
C ASN A 34 13.26 -15.56 2.52
N ILE A 35 12.98 -14.31 2.11
CA ILE A 35 12.17 -14.00 0.92
C ILE A 35 12.81 -14.59 -0.33
N VAL A 36 14.13 -14.41 -0.53
CA VAL A 36 14.83 -14.96 -1.70
C VAL A 36 14.71 -16.48 -1.78
N ASN A 37 14.79 -17.16 -0.64
CA ASN A 37 14.67 -18.62 -0.60
C ASN A 37 13.23 -19.10 -0.83
N GLY A 38 12.24 -18.36 -0.35
CA GLY A 38 10.84 -18.77 -0.36
C GLY A 38 10.05 -18.30 -1.59
N MET A 39 10.49 -17.24 -2.25
CA MET A 39 9.87 -16.66 -3.44
C MET A 39 10.96 -16.12 -4.37
N PRO A 40 11.75 -17.01 -5.01
CA PRO A 40 12.81 -16.61 -5.93
C PRO A 40 12.23 -15.89 -7.17
N PRO A 41 13.08 -15.19 -7.96
CA PRO A 41 12.67 -14.49 -9.18
C PRO A 41 12.34 -15.48 -10.30
N ASP A 42 11.21 -16.16 -10.15
CA ASP A 42 10.69 -17.19 -11.06
C ASP A 42 9.37 -16.72 -11.70
N PRO A 43 9.13 -16.98 -13.01
CA PRO A 43 7.86 -16.68 -13.65
C PRO A 43 6.61 -17.19 -12.92
N ALA A 44 6.70 -18.33 -12.20
CA ALA A 44 5.61 -18.88 -11.40
C ALA A 44 5.18 -17.96 -10.24
N ASN A 45 6.06 -17.06 -9.81
CA ASN A 45 5.84 -16.11 -8.72
C ASN A 45 5.43 -14.71 -9.24
N CYS A 46 5.09 -14.55 -10.51
CA CYS A 46 4.82 -13.23 -11.10
C CYS A 46 3.34 -12.80 -11.09
N ASP A 47 2.40 -13.75 -10.99
CA ASP A 47 0.97 -13.43 -10.97
C ASP A 47 0.61 -12.54 -9.76
N GLY A 48 -0.35 -11.62 -9.96
CA GLY A 48 -0.83 -10.69 -8.94
C GLY A 48 0.01 -9.42 -8.76
N GLY A 49 0.84 -9.07 -9.74
CA GLY A 49 1.49 -7.76 -9.85
C GLY A 49 2.28 -7.32 -8.62
N LEU A 50 2.08 -6.07 -8.18
CA LEU A 50 2.71 -5.53 -6.97
C LEU A 50 2.17 -6.18 -5.69
N TYR A 51 0.97 -6.74 -5.72
CA TYR A 51 0.29 -7.22 -4.52
C TYR A 51 0.93 -8.49 -3.98
N VAL A 52 0.92 -9.56 -4.78
CA VAL A 52 1.45 -10.88 -4.41
C VAL A 52 2.60 -11.37 -5.26
N GLY A 53 2.89 -10.73 -6.39
CA GLY A 53 3.89 -11.18 -7.35
C GLY A 53 5.29 -10.60 -7.17
N ASN A 54 6.22 -11.06 -8.02
CA ASN A 54 7.62 -10.62 -8.06
C ASN A 54 7.78 -9.10 -8.26
N ALA A 55 6.81 -8.40 -8.87
CA ALA A 55 6.87 -6.95 -8.96
C ALA A 55 6.85 -6.28 -7.57
N GLY A 56 6.12 -6.87 -6.61
CA GLY A 56 6.12 -6.41 -5.22
C GLY A 56 7.48 -6.61 -4.53
N ILE A 57 8.16 -7.72 -4.80
CA ILE A 57 9.52 -7.99 -4.30
C ILE A 57 10.54 -7.06 -4.96
N ALA A 58 10.39 -6.80 -6.27
CA ALA A 58 11.18 -5.81 -6.98
C ALA A 58 11.02 -4.41 -6.35
N TYR A 59 9.80 -4.05 -5.95
CA TYR A 59 9.54 -2.79 -5.26
C TYR A 59 10.19 -2.74 -3.87
N MET A 60 10.20 -3.86 -3.14
CA MET A 60 10.92 -3.95 -1.86
C MET A 60 12.42 -3.68 -2.04
N TYR A 61 13.05 -4.27 -3.04
CA TYR A 61 14.46 -4.02 -3.34
C TYR A 61 14.74 -2.59 -3.81
N TYR A 62 13.86 -2.02 -4.65
CA TYR A 62 13.91 -0.60 -4.99
C TYR A 62 13.88 0.26 -3.71
N TYR A 63 12.97 -0.03 -2.78
CA TYR A 63 12.82 0.69 -1.52
C TYR A 63 14.10 0.63 -0.68
N LEU A 64 14.65 -0.56 -0.48
CA LEU A 64 15.89 -0.78 0.27
C LEU A 64 17.09 -0.09 -0.39
N SER A 65 17.20 -0.12 -1.72
CA SER A 65 18.30 0.52 -2.45
C SER A 65 18.29 2.06 -2.37
N ASN A 66 17.15 2.65 -2.04
CA ASN A 66 16.97 4.10 -1.86
C ASN A 66 16.97 4.52 -0.37
N CYS A 67 17.22 3.59 0.55
CA CYS A 67 17.24 3.88 1.98
C CYS A 67 18.67 4.14 2.47
N ASP A 68 18.88 5.30 3.11
CA ASP A 68 20.19 5.75 3.61
C ASP A 68 20.82 4.72 4.58
N LEU A 69 19.99 3.98 5.32
CA LEU A 69 20.41 2.94 6.28
C LEU A 69 21.16 1.78 5.62
N PHE A 70 20.96 1.56 4.32
CA PHE A 70 21.52 0.43 3.58
C PHE A 70 22.49 0.87 2.47
N THR A 71 23.11 2.04 2.60
CA THR A 71 24.01 2.60 1.58
C THR A 71 25.11 1.63 1.13
N GLN A 72 25.68 0.85 2.06
CA GLN A 72 26.72 -0.14 1.75
C GLN A 72 26.23 -1.31 0.88
N ARG A 73 24.92 -1.60 0.90
CA ARG A 73 24.28 -2.69 0.16
C ARG A 73 23.40 -2.20 -0.99
N LYS A 74 23.47 -0.90 -1.30
CA LYS A 74 22.66 -0.27 -2.34
C LYS A 74 22.79 -1.00 -3.67
N THR A 75 24.01 -1.31 -4.10
CA THR A 75 24.28 -1.99 -5.37
C THR A 75 23.66 -3.39 -5.38
N ASP A 76 23.92 -4.20 -4.35
CA ASP A 76 23.35 -5.55 -4.23
C ASP A 76 21.81 -5.53 -4.29
N PHE A 77 21.18 -4.63 -3.53
CA PHE A 77 19.72 -4.50 -3.52
C PHE A 77 19.18 -4.05 -4.87
N LEU A 78 19.85 -3.11 -5.54
CA LEU A 78 19.44 -2.68 -6.86
C LEU A 78 19.57 -3.81 -7.90
N GLU A 79 20.65 -4.58 -7.88
CA GLU A 79 20.84 -5.74 -8.76
C GLU A 79 19.76 -6.81 -8.55
N GLN A 80 19.43 -7.12 -7.29
CA GLN A 80 18.32 -8.02 -6.96
C GLN A 80 16.99 -7.45 -7.46
N GLY A 81 16.71 -6.17 -7.18
CA GLY A 81 15.49 -5.50 -7.66
C GLY A 81 15.34 -5.57 -9.17
N MET A 82 16.43 -5.34 -9.91
CA MET A 82 16.47 -5.43 -11.37
C MET A 82 16.21 -6.86 -11.88
N MET A 83 16.69 -7.88 -11.18
CA MET A 83 16.44 -9.28 -11.51
C MET A 83 14.95 -9.65 -11.32
N TYR A 84 14.35 -9.34 -10.17
CA TYR A 84 12.92 -9.54 -9.93
C TYR A 84 12.07 -8.72 -10.91
N GLY A 85 12.44 -7.46 -11.14
CA GLY A 85 11.78 -6.54 -12.06
C GLY A 85 11.78 -7.07 -13.49
N LYS A 86 12.91 -7.61 -13.96
CA LYS A 86 13.05 -8.23 -15.28
C LYS A 86 12.13 -9.43 -15.43
N VAL A 87 12.12 -10.36 -14.47
CA VAL A 87 11.28 -11.56 -14.54
C VAL A 87 9.79 -11.19 -14.56
N ALA A 88 9.39 -10.21 -13.76
CA ALA A 88 8.02 -9.68 -13.77
C ALA A 88 7.66 -9.00 -15.11
N MET A 89 8.58 -8.23 -15.71
CA MET A 89 8.35 -7.63 -17.03
C MET A 89 8.24 -8.68 -18.14
N ASP A 90 9.14 -9.67 -18.15
CA ASP A 90 9.12 -10.77 -19.11
C ASP A 90 7.79 -11.54 -19.01
N TYR A 91 7.24 -11.72 -17.81
CA TYR A 91 5.93 -12.33 -17.57
C TYR A 91 4.79 -11.49 -18.17
N VAL A 92 4.75 -10.19 -17.91
CA VAL A 92 3.76 -9.25 -18.49
C VAL A 92 3.84 -9.23 -20.02
N GLU A 93 5.04 -9.18 -20.60
CA GLU A 93 5.24 -9.13 -22.05
C GLU A 93 4.80 -10.41 -22.77
N ARG A 94 4.84 -11.56 -22.08
CA ARG A 94 4.29 -12.84 -22.56
C ARG A 94 2.77 -12.94 -22.42
N GLY A 95 2.10 -11.91 -21.89
CA GLY A 95 0.66 -11.89 -21.68
C GLY A 95 0.21 -12.35 -20.30
N GLY A 96 1.07 -12.29 -19.29
CA GLY A 96 0.69 -12.36 -17.89
C GLY A 96 -0.28 -11.22 -17.50
N ASP A 97 -0.96 -11.37 -16.36
CA ASP A 97 -1.92 -10.40 -15.78
C ASP A 97 -3.14 -10.03 -16.66
N ARG A 98 -3.39 -10.72 -17.78
CA ARG A 98 -4.53 -10.45 -18.69
C ARG A 98 -5.92 -10.57 -18.03
N GLY A 99 -6.01 -11.18 -16.85
CA GLY A 99 -7.25 -11.22 -16.07
C GLY A 99 -7.66 -9.86 -15.50
N ASN A 100 -6.72 -8.91 -15.40
CA ASN A 100 -6.94 -7.58 -14.87
C ASN A 100 -6.92 -6.51 -15.99
N PRO A 101 -7.66 -5.40 -15.82
CA PRO A 101 -7.54 -4.25 -16.72
C PRO A 101 -6.09 -3.79 -16.90
N PRO A 102 -5.69 -3.36 -18.10
CA PRO A 102 -4.32 -2.89 -18.36
C PRO A 102 -3.82 -1.78 -17.42
N CYS A 103 -4.71 -0.91 -16.95
CA CYS A 103 -4.40 0.18 -16.01
C CYS A 103 -4.29 -0.26 -14.54
N SER A 104 -4.52 -1.54 -14.23
CA SER A 104 -4.49 -2.07 -12.86
C SER A 104 -3.11 -1.90 -12.25
N PHE A 105 -3.02 -1.05 -11.24
CA PHE A 105 -1.75 -0.69 -10.63
C PHE A 105 -1.28 -1.71 -9.60
N ILE A 106 -2.11 -2.03 -8.61
CA ILE A 106 -1.70 -2.93 -7.51
C ILE A 106 -1.70 -4.40 -7.96
N LEU A 107 -2.76 -4.84 -8.63
CA LEU A 107 -2.93 -6.25 -9.04
C LEU A 107 -2.47 -6.58 -10.46
N GLY A 108 -1.98 -5.61 -11.23
CA GLY A 108 -1.69 -5.85 -12.65
C GLY A 108 -0.47 -5.14 -13.19
N GLN A 109 -0.34 -5.21 -14.50
CA GLN A 109 0.86 -4.83 -15.22
C GLN A 109 1.29 -3.37 -15.04
N ALA A 110 0.37 -2.44 -14.71
CA ALA A 110 0.75 -1.04 -14.55
C ALA A 110 1.73 -0.87 -13.37
N GLY A 111 1.56 -1.65 -12.29
CA GLY A 111 2.50 -1.68 -11.18
C GLY A 111 3.86 -2.25 -11.57
N THR A 112 3.88 -3.35 -12.32
CA THR A 112 5.10 -3.98 -12.84
C THR A 112 5.91 -3.04 -13.74
N ILE A 113 5.22 -2.29 -14.60
CA ILE A 113 5.85 -1.29 -15.47
C ILE A 113 6.40 -0.13 -14.63
N ALA A 114 5.63 0.37 -13.65
CA ALA A 114 6.06 1.47 -12.79
C ALA A 114 7.32 1.11 -11.98
N VAL A 115 7.36 -0.05 -11.32
CA VAL A 115 8.53 -0.46 -10.53
C VAL A 115 9.78 -0.63 -11.40
N ASN A 116 9.64 -1.13 -12.63
CA ASN A 116 10.77 -1.24 -13.54
C ASN A 116 11.29 0.14 -13.97
N SER A 117 10.41 1.10 -14.23
CA SER A 117 10.83 2.48 -14.50
C SER A 117 11.64 3.06 -13.32
N LEU A 118 11.19 2.84 -12.08
CA LEU A 118 11.89 3.27 -10.86
C LEU A 118 13.27 2.60 -10.70
N LEU A 119 13.36 1.30 -10.97
CA LEU A 119 14.62 0.55 -10.89
C LEU A 119 15.63 1.05 -11.92
N PHE A 120 15.23 1.24 -13.19
CA PHE A 120 16.12 1.78 -14.22
C PHE A 120 16.56 3.22 -13.92
N HIS A 121 15.69 4.04 -13.33
CA HIS A 121 16.06 5.39 -12.87
C HIS A 121 17.11 5.32 -11.76
N THR A 122 16.88 4.47 -10.74
CA THR A 122 17.83 4.27 -9.62
C THR A 122 19.18 3.76 -10.10
N ALA A 123 19.20 2.97 -11.18
CA ALA A 123 20.41 2.48 -11.84
C ALA A 123 21.11 3.51 -12.75
N GLY A 124 20.63 4.75 -12.82
CA GLY A 124 21.19 5.80 -13.67
C GLY A 124 20.89 5.63 -15.17
N ASN A 125 19.94 4.76 -15.53
CA ASN A 125 19.51 4.55 -16.91
C ASN A 125 18.19 5.29 -17.19
N ASP A 126 18.25 6.62 -17.15
CA ASP A 126 17.09 7.50 -17.28
C ASP A 126 16.38 7.36 -18.64
N SER A 127 17.13 7.10 -19.71
CA SER A 127 16.55 6.89 -21.04
C SER A 127 15.60 5.67 -21.06
N LYS A 128 16.05 4.54 -20.50
CA LYS A 128 15.22 3.34 -20.41
C LYS A 128 14.09 3.51 -19.39
N SER A 129 14.36 4.15 -18.25
CA SER A 129 13.33 4.50 -17.27
C SER A 129 12.19 5.30 -17.90
N LYS A 130 12.53 6.36 -18.66
CA LYS A 130 11.56 7.24 -19.32
C LYS A 130 10.72 6.50 -20.36
N LYS A 131 11.34 5.66 -21.20
CA LYS A 131 10.61 4.81 -22.16
C LYS A 131 9.60 3.88 -21.46
N ILE A 132 9.96 3.32 -20.31
CA ILE A 132 9.07 2.48 -19.51
C ILE A 132 7.96 3.34 -18.85
N ALA A 133 8.28 4.54 -18.38
CA ALA A 133 7.30 5.48 -17.84
C ALA A 133 6.28 5.94 -18.90
N GLU A 134 6.71 6.13 -20.15
CA GLU A 134 5.82 6.42 -21.28
C GLU A 134 4.85 5.26 -21.56
N LYS A 135 5.32 4.01 -21.45
CA LYS A 135 4.44 2.81 -21.50
C LYS A 135 3.41 2.85 -20.37
N PHE A 136 3.81 3.22 -19.14
CA PHE A 136 2.87 3.41 -18.03
C PHE A 136 1.82 4.49 -18.33
N ALA A 137 2.25 5.63 -18.88
CA ALA A 137 1.37 6.74 -19.23
C ALA A 137 0.32 6.35 -20.29
N SER A 138 0.70 5.54 -21.28
CA SER A 138 -0.26 5.07 -22.30
C SER A 138 -1.38 4.20 -21.72
N LEU A 139 -1.20 3.61 -20.54
CA LEU A 139 -2.24 2.80 -19.90
C LEU A 139 -3.43 3.64 -19.40
N ALA A 140 -3.28 4.97 -19.31
CA ALA A 140 -4.35 5.88 -18.95
C ALA A 140 -5.56 5.75 -19.89
N ASP A 141 -5.34 5.43 -21.17
CA ASP A 141 -6.41 5.33 -22.16
C ASP A 141 -7.40 4.21 -21.83
N HIS A 142 -6.94 3.14 -21.17
CA HIS A 142 -7.82 2.07 -20.67
C HIS A 142 -8.69 2.49 -19.49
N ALA A 143 -8.29 3.54 -18.77
CA ALA A 143 -9.01 4.06 -17.62
C ALA A 143 -9.99 5.19 -17.99
N ARG A 144 -9.98 5.69 -19.24
CA ARG A 144 -10.87 6.78 -19.70
C ARG A 144 -12.36 6.43 -19.74
N PRO A 145 -12.79 5.22 -20.17
CA PRO A 145 -14.21 4.89 -20.20
C PRO A 145 -14.83 4.93 -18.79
N ILE A 146 -16.08 5.35 -18.69
CA ILE A 146 -16.80 5.39 -17.40
C ILE A 146 -16.86 4.00 -16.75
N SER A 147 -17.06 2.96 -17.57
CA SER A 147 -16.99 1.55 -17.19
C SER A 147 -16.10 0.83 -18.19
N PHE A 148 -14.93 0.38 -17.71
CA PHE A 148 -13.97 -0.42 -18.50
C PHE A 148 -13.78 -1.83 -17.93
N TYR A 149 -14.37 -2.12 -16.77
CA TYR A 149 -14.26 -3.41 -16.11
C TYR A 149 -15.62 -3.84 -15.56
N PRO A 150 -16.11 -5.05 -15.89
CA PRO A 150 -17.46 -5.50 -15.53
C PRO A 150 -17.69 -5.59 -14.01
N TYR A 151 -16.62 -5.69 -13.23
CA TYR A 151 -16.71 -5.79 -11.78
C TYR A 151 -16.60 -4.45 -11.08
N GLY A 152 -16.30 -3.34 -11.75
CA GLY A 152 -16.15 -2.02 -11.15
C GLY A 152 -14.85 -1.35 -11.58
N SER A 153 -14.88 -0.05 -11.84
CA SER A 153 -13.82 0.67 -12.57
C SER A 153 -13.11 1.75 -11.74
N ASP A 154 -13.50 1.93 -10.49
CA ASP A 154 -13.16 3.13 -9.70
C ASP A 154 -12.23 2.85 -8.51
N GLU A 155 -12.07 1.60 -8.12
CA GLU A 155 -11.37 1.22 -6.88
C GLU A 155 -9.83 1.20 -7.01
N ILE A 156 -9.13 0.84 -5.92
CA ILE A 156 -7.67 1.01 -5.76
C ILE A 156 -6.83 -0.14 -6.33
N LEU A 157 -7.37 -1.36 -6.38
CA LEU A 157 -6.64 -2.56 -6.78
C LEU A 157 -6.47 -2.68 -8.29
N VAL A 158 -7.53 -2.42 -9.05
CA VAL A 158 -7.60 -2.57 -10.52
C VAL A 158 -8.16 -1.34 -11.25
N GLY A 159 -8.75 -0.39 -10.51
CA GLY A 159 -9.53 0.71 -11.03
C GLY A 159 -8.77 2.02 -11.24
N ARG A 160 -9.52 3.07 -11.61
CA ARG A 160 -9.04 4.44 -11.83
C ARG A 160 -8.33 5.02 -10.62
N ALA A 161 -8.81 4.79 -9.39
CA ALA A 161 -8.12 5.27 -8.20
C ALA A 161 -6.73 4.63 -8.04
N GLY A 162 -6.61 3.33 -8.33
CA GLY A 162 -5.33 2.62 -8.35
C GLY A 162 -4.36 3.22 -9.36
N TYR A 163 -4.81 3.39 -10.60
CA TYR A 163 -3.98 3.99 -11.66
C TYR A 163 -3.52 5.41 -11.31
N MET A 164 -4.42 6.29 -10.86
CA MET A 164 -4.07 7.65 -10.48
C MET A 164 -3.12 7.69 -9.27
N SER A 165 -3.32 6.82 -8.27
CA SER A 165 -2.39 6.69 -7.14
C SER A 165 -1.00 6.29 -7.63
N GLY A 166 -0.92 5.30 -8.52
CA GLY A 166 0.34 4.88 -9.12
C GLY A 166 1.01 5.96 -9.96
N ALA A 167 0.24 6.72 -10.73
CA ALA A 167 0.76 7.84 -11.51
C ALA A 167 1.38 8.91 -10.60
N LEU A 168 0.68 9.32 -9.54
CA LEU A 168 1.19 10.31 -8.58
C LEU A 168 2.44 9.81 -7.86
N ALA A 169 2.44 8.56 -7.39
CA ALA A 169 3.59 7.95 -6.73
C ALA A 169 4.82 7.84 -7.66
N LEU A 170 4.61 7.42 -8.91
CA LEU A 170 5.67 7.29 -9.90
C LEU A 170 6.28 8.67 -10.23
N GLN A 171 5.44 9.68 -10.46
CA GLN A 171 5.88 11.04 -10.75
C GLN A 171 6.70 11.65 -9.62
N GLN A 172 6.23 11.48 -8.39
CA GLN A 172 6.93 11.98 -7.22
C GLN A 172 8.32 11.34 -7.07
N LYS A 173 8.41 10.02 -7.27
CA LYS A 173 9.66 9.26 -7.11
C LYS A 173 10.65 9.46 -8.26
N LEU A 174 10.17 9.79 -9.47
CA LEU A 174 11.01 10.10 -10.63
C LEU A 174 11.38 11.59 -10.72
N GLY A 175 10.69 12.46 -10.00
CA GLY A 175 10.93 13.91 -10.03
C GLY A 175 10.43 14.63 -11.29
N TYR A 176 9.59 14.01 -12.11
CA TYR A 176 8.99 14.63 -13.30
C TYR A 176 7.57 14.11 -13.57
N LYS A 177 6.81 14.85 -14.39
CA LYS A 177 5.44 14.46 -14.78
C LYS A 177 5.47 13.34 -15.82
N VAL A 178 4.82 12.23 -15.51
CA VAL A 178 4.73 11.02 -16.34
C VAL A 178 3.40 11.00 -17.09
N VAL A 179 2.31 11.32 -16.38
CA VAL A 179 0.97 11.46 -16.94
C VAL A 179 0.62 12.95 -16.99
N SER A 180 0.02 13.40 -18.08
CA SER A 180 -0.34 14.81 -18.21
C SER A 180 -1.42 15.22 -17.20
N GLU A 181 -1.37 16.46 -16.74
CA GLU A 181 -2.40 17.03 -15.84
C GLU A 181 -3.79 16.93 -16.45
N ASP A 182 -3.93 17.15 -17.76
CA ASP A 182 -5.22 17.06 -18.45
C ASP A 182 -5.77 15.63 -18.40
N THR A 183 -4.90 14.63 -18.54
CA THR A 183 -5.30 13.23 -18.40
C THR A 183 -5.73 12.93 -16.96
N LEU A 184 -4.95 13.35 -15.95
CA LEU A 184 -5.32 13.14 -14.54
C LEU A 184 -6.62 13.85 -14.17
N ARG A 185 -6.83 15.10 -14.61
CA ARG A 185 -8.08 15.84 -14.42
C ARG A 185 -9.25 15.13 -15.08
N HIS A 186 -9.07 14.65 -16.31
CA HIS A 186 -10.10 13.89 -17.01
C HIS A 186 -10.48 12.61 -16.25
N LEU A 187 -9.50 11.83 -15.79
CA LEU A 187 -9.76 10.62 -14.99
C LEU A 187 -10.48 10.94 -13.67
N CYS A 188 -10.15 12.07 -13.02
CA CYS A 188 -10.88 12.56 -11.85
C CYS A 188 -12.34 12.90 -12.19
N THR A 189 -12.58 13.63 -13.28
CA THR A 189 -13.93 13.97 -13.75
C THR A 189 -14.75 12.72 -14.01
N VAL A 190 -14.21 11.76 -14.77
CA VAL A 190 -14.90 10.49 -15.07
C VAL A 190 -15.18 9.68 -13.80
N THR A 191 -14.28 9.73 -12.81
CA THR A 191 -14.51 9.08 -11.51
C THR A 191 -15.70 9.68 -10.77
N VAL A 192 -15.79 11.02 -10.72
CA VAL A 192 -16.94 11.72 -10.12
C VAL A 192 -18.23 11.44 -10.90
N GLU A 193 -18.18 11.40 -12.23
CA GLU A 193 -19.32 11.06 -13.09
C GLU A 193 -19.82 9.64 -12.85
N SER A 194 -18.92 8.66 -12.82
CA SER A 194 -19.21 7.26 -12.47
C SER A 194 -19.91 7.17 -11.11
N GLY A 195 -19.34 7.84 -10.10
CA GLY A 195 -19.88 7.83 -8.74
C GLY A 195 -21.26 8.47 -8.61
N ARG A 196 -21.51 9.56 -9.33
CA ARG A 196 -22.83 10.21 -9.41
C ARG A 196 -23.84 9.33 -10.13
N HIS A 197 -23.44 8.74 -11.26
CA HIS A 197 -24.28 7.85 -12.04
C HIS A 197 -24.74 6.66 -11.19
N TYR A 198 -23.80 5.98 -10.53
CA TYR A 198 -24.13 4.84 -9.66
C TYR A 198 -25.04 5.26 -8.49
N ALA A 199 -24.72 6.36 -7.79
CA ALA A 199 -25.53 6.87 -6.67
C ALA A 199 -26.95 7.27 -7.09
N TYR A 200 -27.13 7.78 -8.31
CA TYR A 200 -28.44 8.09 -8.86
C TYR A 200 -29.24 6.85 -9.22
N SER A 201 -28.61 5.86 -9.85
CA SER A 201 -29.25 4.62 -10.30
C SER A 201 -29.62 3.68 -9.15
N HIS A 202 -28.97 3.80 -7.99
CA HIS A 202 -29.20 2.95 -6.81
C HIS A 202 -29.88 3.69 -5.65
N LYS A 203 -30.66 4.73 -5.95
CA LYS A 203 -31.43 5.45 -4.93
C LYS A 203 -32.40 4.49 -4.21
N PRO A 204 -32.37 4.42 -2.87
CA PRO A 204 -33.39 3.70 -2.13
C PRO A 204 -34.77 4.31 -2.43
N LYS A 205 -35.80 3.47 -2.56
CA LYS A 205 -37.19 3.94 -2.77
C LYS A 205 -37.68 4.83 -1.61
N SER A 206 -37.13 4.65 -0.41
CA SER A 206 -37.41 5.46 0.79
C SER A 206 -36.10 5.75 1.55
N PRO A 207 -35.35 6.81 1.19
CA PRO A 207 -34.10 7.11 1.86
C PRO A 207 -34.36 7.67 3.27
N PRO A 208 -33.62 7.24 4.30
CA PRO A 208 -33.63 7.91 5.60
C PRO A 208 -33.27 9.39 5.42
N LYS A 209 -33.99 10.31 6.10
CA LYS A 209 -33.70 11.75 6.04
C LYS A 209 -32.22 11.98 6.40
N GLY A 210 -31.47 12.61 5.48
CA GLY A 210 -30.08 13.02 5.70
C GLY A 210 -29.01 11.97 5.37
N VAL A 211 -29.35 10.83 4.76
CA VAL A 211 -28.38 9.74 4.47
C VAL A 211 -28.34 9.43 2.98
N GLN A 212 -27.95 10.42 2.15
CA GLN A 212 -27.60 10.14 0.76
C GLN A 212 -26.20 10.65 0.46
N SER A 213 -25.30 9.73 0.16
CA SER A 213 -23.98 10.08 -0.36
C SER A 213 -24.12 10.56 -1.81
N PRO A 214 -23.58 11.75 -2.16
CA PRO A 214 -23.64 12.25 -3.54
C PRO A 214 -22.79 11.42 -4.51
N LEU A 215 -21.87 10.61 -4.00
CA LEU A 215 -21.03 9.67 -4.76
C LEU A 215 -21.15 8.28 -4.13
N MET A 216 -21.30 7.26 -4.96
CA MET A 216 -21.30 5.86 -4.52
C MET A 216 -20.64 4.99 -5.58
N TYR A 217 -19.98 3.91 -5.15
CA TYR A 217 -19.24 3.02 -6.03
C TYR A 217 -19.47 1.58 -5.60
N ALA A 218 -19.36 0.65 -6.53
CA ALA A 218 -19.38 -0.78 -6.25
C ALA A 218 -18.22 -1.49 -6.95
N TYR A 219 -17.77 -2.56 -6.30
CA TYR A 219 -16.90 -3.55 -6.91
C TYR A 219 -17.47 -4.95 -6.65
N HIS A 220 -17.44 -5.86 -7.63
CA HIS A 220 -18.17 -7.13 -7.62
C HIS A 220 -19.60 -7.02 -7.05
N LYS A 221 -20.35 -6.02 -7.54
CA LYS A 221 -21.75 -5.73 -7.11
C LYS A 221 -21.92 -5.41 -5.62
N THR A 222 -20.82 -5.09 -4.93
CA THR A 222 -20.81 -4.77 -3.50
C THR A 222 -20.38 -3.33 -3.31
N GLU A 223 -21.19 -2.56 -2.57
CA GLU A 223 -20.84 -1.21 -2.10
C GLU A 223 -19.83 -1.32 -0.96
N TYR A 224 -18.56 -1.24 -1.34
CA TYR A 224 -17.46 -1.32 -0.40
C TYR A 224 -17.20 0.06 0.21
N LEU A 225 -17.45 0.22 1.51
CA LEU A 225 -16.87 1.32 2.27
C LEU A 225 -15.34 1.21 2.18
N ALA A 226 -14.61 2.30 1.96
CA ALA A 226 -13.18 2.42 1.58
C ALA A 226 -12.17 1.34 2.05
N GLY A 227 -12.45 0.61 3.13
CA GLY A 227 -11.68 -0.56 3.55
C GLY A 227 -12.15 -1.94 3.05
N ARG A 228 -13.35 -2.16 2.49
CA ARG A 228 -13.79 -3.52 2.13
C ARG A 228 -13.06 -4.13 0.94
N LEU A 229 -12.39 -3.30 0.16
CA LEU A 229 -11.64 -3.72 -1.01
C LEU A 229 -10.25 -4.24 -0.67
N LEU A 230 -9.74 -3.93 0.53
CA LEU A 230 -8.57 -4.56 1.14
C LEU A 230 -8.93 -5.45 2.35
N LEU A 231 -10.13 -5.33 2.95
CA LEU A 231 -10.48 -5.91 4.26
C LEU A 231 -11.94 -6.35 4.43
N ILE A 232 -12.18 -7.62 4.75
CA ILE A 232 -13.54 -8.18 4.74
C ILE A 232 -14.44 -7.64 5.89
N HIS A 233 -13.96 -6.99 6.97
CA HIS A 233 -14.83 -6.65 8.13
C HIS A 233 -14.57 -5.31 8.88
N PHE A 234 -15.62 -4.75 9.50
CA PHE A 234 -15.69 -3.40 10.11
C PHE A 234 -14.59 -3.05 11.13
N LYS A 235 -14.03 -4.03 11.85
CA LYS A 235 -12.95 -3.80 12.82
C LYS A 235 -11.57 -3.70 12.17
N GLU A 236 -11.42 -4.23 10.96
CA GLU A 236 -10.21 -4.10 10.14
C GLU A 236 -10.31 -2.83 9.26
N LYS A 237 -11.53 -2.37 8.92
CA LYS A 237 -11.76 -1.17 8.09
C LYS A 237 -11.08 0.11 8.58
N CYS A 238 -10.81 0.27 9.88
CA CYS A 238 -10.13 1.46 10.40
C CYS A 238 -8.71 1.61 9.87
N ILE A 239 -8.03 0.51 9.52
CA ILE A 239 -6.67 0.53 8.97
C ILE A 239 -6.65 1.21 7.60
N SER A 240 -7.68 1.04 6.77
CA SER A 240 -7.74 1.69 5.46
C SER A 240 -8.44 3.05 5.50
N VAL A 241 -9.48 3.21 6.30
CA VAL A 241 -10.27 4.46 6.35
C VAL A 241 -9.51 5.61 7.02
N VAL A 242 -8.55 5.31 7.91
CA VAL A 242 -7.70 6.34 8.53
C VAL A 242 -7.00 7.22 7.51
N TYR A 243 -6.58 6.65 6.37
CA TYR A 243 -5.90 7.41 5.33
C TYR A 243 -6.83 8.39 4.60
N LEU A 244 -8.10 8.02 4.42
CA LEU A 244 -9.12 8.93 3.88
C LEU A 244 -9.33 10.10 4.83
N PHE A 245 -9.46 9.84 6.14
CA PHE A 245 -9.60 10.90 7.13
C PHE A 245 -8.34 11.76 7.24
N ALA A 246 -7.15 11.17 7.15
CA ALA A 246 -5.90 11.90 7.14
C ALA A 246 -5.84 12.85 5.94
N ARG A 247 -6.20 12.37 4.74
CA ARG A 247 -6.25 13.23 3.55
C ARG A 247 -7.30 14.33 3.70
N ALA A 248 -8.49 14.00 4.20
CA ALA A 248 -9.56 14.96 4.47
C ALA A 248 -9.12 16.05 5.45
N TYR A 249 -8.42 15.69 6.52
CA TYR A 249 -7.85 16.64 7.48
C TYR A 249 -6.83 17.57 6.80
N LYS A 250 -5.89 17.02 6.02
CA LYS A 250 -4.89 17.81 5.30
C LYS A 250 -5.49 18.76 4.26
N VAL A 251 -6.60 18.38 3.63
CA VAL A 251 -7.26 19.20 2.60
C VAL A 251 -8.17 20.27 3.20
N TRP A 252 -8.95 19.94 4.23
CA TRP A 252 -9.99 20.82 4.77
C TRP A 252 -9.63 21.50 6.10
N GLY A 253 -8.60 21.02 6.81
CA GLY A 253 -8.20 21.55 8.12
C GLY A 253 -9.22 21.34 9.25
N ASP A 254 -10.28 20.57 9.02
CA ASP A 254 -11.33 20.34 10.02
C ASP A 254 -10.94 19.23 11.00
N GLU A 255 -10.82 19.62 12.27
CA GLU A 255 -10.39 18.78 13.38
C GLU A 255 -11.19 17.48 13.52
N LYS A 256 -12.46 17.44 13.07
CA LYS A 256 -13.27 16.21 13.14
C LYS A 256 -12.62 15.03 12.40
N TYR A 257 -11.84 15.31 11.36
CA TYR A 257 -11.14 14.29 10.58
C TYR A 257 -9.91 13.77 11.32
N LEU A 258 -9.13 14.66 11.97
CA LEU A 258 -8.03 14.24 12.83
C LEU A 258 -8.54 13.41 14.02
N GLN A 259 -9.63 13.84 14.67
CA GLN A 259 -10.28 13.06 15.72
C GLN A 259 -10.79 11.70 15.23
N ALA A 260 -11.21 11.60 13.96
CA ALA A 260 -11.55 10.31 13.37
C ALA A 260 -10.30 9.41 13.19
N CYS A 261 -9.16 9.98 12.78
CA CYS A 261 -7.89 9.26 12.73
C CYS A 261 -7.47 8.76 14.11
N VAL A 262 -7.56 9.59 15.15
CA VAL A 262 -7.24 9.23 16.54
C VAL A 262 -8.11 8.06 17.00
N ARG A 263 -9.43 8.10 16.73
CA ARG A 263 -10.34 6.97 17.04
C ARG A 263 -9.96 5.70 16.28
N CYS A 264 -9.53 5.80 15.02
CA CYS A 264 -8.99 4.66 14.28
C CYS A 264 -7.73 4.10 14.97
N GLY A 265 -6.81 4.97 15.41
CA GLY A 265 -5.61 4.59 16.16
C GLY A 265 -5.94 3.85 17.47
N GLU A 266 -6.90 4.32 18.24
CA GLU A 266 -7.31 3.64 19.48
C GLU A 266 -7.92 2.27 19.22
N LEU A 267 -8.75 2.13 18.18
CA LEU A 267 -9.28 0.81 17.80
C LEU A 267 -8.16 -0.13 17.33
N THR A 268 -7.22 0.39 16.53
CA THR A 268 -6.06 -0.38 16.05
C THR A 268 -5.19 -0.81 17.22
N TRP A 269 -4.96 0.02 18.24
CA TRP A 269 -4.21 -0.38 19.43
C TRP A 269 -4.87 -1.54 20.16
N GLN A 270 -6.19 -1.52 20.31
CA GLN A 270 -6.92 -2.57 21.00
C GLN A 270 -7.01 -3.88 20.20
N LYS A 271 -7.05 -3.82 18.86
CA LYS A 271 -7.52 -4.93 18.01
C LYS A 271 -6.68 -5.23 16.77
N GLY A 272 -5.62 -4.45 16.52
CA GLY A 272 -4.76 -4.53 15.33
C GLY A 272 -3.63 -5.56 15.41
N LEU A 273 -3.47 -6.26 16.54
CA LEU A 273 -2.65 -7.47 16.58
C LEU A 273 -3.40 -8.62 15.88
N LEU A 274 -3.43 -8.59 14.55
CA LEU A 274 -4.23 -9.50 13.73
C LEU A 274 -3.62 -10.90 13.69
N ARG A 275 -4.48 -11.93 13.67
CA ARG A 275 -4.04 -13.32 13.46
C ARG A 275 -3.79 -13.66 12.00
N LYS A 276 -4.10 -12.77 11.05
CA LYS A 276 -4.07 -13.06 9.62
C LYS A 276 -2.65 -13.05 9.02
N GLY A 277 -1.64 -12.62 9.77
CA GLY A 277 -0.25 -12.67 9.36
C GLY A 277 0.48 -11.34 9.51
N PRO A 278 1.71 -11.25 8.98
CA PRO A 278 2.61 -10.12 9.23
C PRO A 278 2.43 -8.97 8.23
N GLY A 279 1.74 -9.21 7.10
CA GLY A 279 1.69 -8.28 5.97
C GLY A 279 0.97 -6.94 6.20
N ILE A 280 1.01 -6.11 5.16
CA ILE A 280 0.54 -4.71 5.22
C ILE A 280 -0.91 -4.51 4.78
N CYS A 281 -1.47 -5.42 3.98
CA CYS A 281 -2.87 -5.32 3.55
C CYS A 281 -3.83 -5.56 4.71
N HIS A 282 -3.58 -6.63 5.48
CA HIS A 282 -4.50 -7.11 6.51
C HIS A 282 -3.80 -7.86 7.64
N GLY A 283 -2.56 -7.48 7.93
CA GLY A 283 -1.72 -8.04 8.98
C GLY A 283 -1.28 -7.01 10.02
N VAL A 284 -0.34 -7.43 10.86
CA VAL A 284 0.18 -6.61 11.97
C VAL A 284 0.98 -5.41 11.46
N ALA A 285 1.80 -5.55 10.41
CA ALA A 285 2.57 -4.42 9.86
C ALA A 285 1.65 -3.32 9.31
N GLY A 286 0.57 -3.70 8.62
CA GLY A 286 -0.43 -2.74 8.13
C GLY A 286 -1.10 -1.96 9.26
N SER A 287 -1.34 -2.63 10.39
CA SER A 287 -1.82 -1.96 11.60
C SER A 287 -0.77 -1.04 12.22
N GLY A 288 0.52 -1.40 12.16
CA GLY A 288 1.64 -0.56 12.57
C GLY A 288 1.73 0.74 11.79
N TYR A 289 1.50 0.70 10.46
CA TYR A 289 1.47 1.90 9.62
C TYR A 289 0.40 2.92 10.02
N VAL A 290 -0.71 2.50 10.64
CA VAL A 290 -1.71 3.45 11.18
C VAL A 290 -1.08 4.37 12.22
N PHE A 291 -0.18 3.83 13.04
CA PHE A 291 0.51 4.61 14.05
C PHE A 291 1.62 5.47 13.46
N LEU A 292 2.36 4.98 12.46
CA LEU A 292 3.32 5.83 11.74
C LEU A 292 2.62 7.02 11.06
N LEU A 293 1.44 6.79 10.46
CA LEU A 293 0.61 7.88 9.92
C LEU A 293 0.19 8.88 11.01
N LEU A 294 -0.29 8.41 12.16
CA LEU A 294 -0.71 9.28 13.26
C LEU A 294 0.47 10.08 13.84
N TYR A 295 1.64 9.44 13.98
CA TYR A 295 2.87 10.12 14.36
C TYR A 295 3.20 11.26 13.38
N ARG A 296 3.20 10.99 12.07
CA ARG A 296 3.44 12.03 11.05
C ARG A 296 2.40 13.16 11.03
N LEU A 297 1.19 12.92 11.53
CA LEU A 297 0.12 13.94 11.60
C LEU A 297 0.15 14.77 12.88
N THR A 298 0.66 14.22 13.98
CA THR A 298 0.50 14.80 15.33
C THR A 298 1.80 15.08 16.06
N ASP A 299 2.91 14.50 15.60
CA ASP A 299 4.21 14.48 16.28
C ASP A 299 4.18 13.82 17.68
N ASP A 300 3.09 13.10 18.01
CA ASP A 300 2.93 12.44 19.31
C ASP A 300 3.68 11.09 19.33
N LYS A 301 4.76 11.06 20.13
CA LYS A 301 5.62 9.89 20.35
C LYS A 301 4.87 8.65 20.84
N LYS A 302 3.68 8.79 21.43
CA LYS A 302 2.79 7.67 21.74
C LYS A 302 2.56 6.77 20.54
N TYR A 303 2.36 7.35 19.36
CA TYR A 303 2.11 6.57 18.15
C TYR A 303 3.37 5.86 17.67
N LEU A 304 4.53 6.49 17.76
CA LEU A 304 5.80 5.83 17.46
C LEU A 304 6.04 4.62 18.39
N TYR A 305 5.77 4.77 19.69
CA TYR A 305 5.82 3.66 20.65
C TYR A 305 4.88 2.50 20.26
N ARG A 306 3.63 2.81 19.89
CA ARG A 306 2.66 1.78 19.48
C ARG A 306 3.09 1.07 18.19
N ALA A 307 3.67 1.78 17.22
CA ALA A 307 4.26 1.17 16.02
C ALA A 307 5.37 0.18 16.39
N LEU A 308 6.28 0.58 17.29
CA LEU A 308 7.35 -0.29 17.79
C LEU A 308 6.81 -1.55 18.46
N LYS A 309 5.77 -1.46 19.30
CA LYS A 309 5.14 -2.65 19.93
C LYS A 309 4.53 -3.60 18.93
N PHE A 310 3.99 -3.10 17.83
CA PHE A 310 3.46 -3.93 16.74
C PHE A 310 4.59 -4.61 15.95
N ALA A 311 5.72 -3.92 15.74
CA ALA A 311 6.91 -4.53 15.20
C ALA A 311 7.43 -5.66 16.09
N GLU A 312 7.62 -5.41 17.40
CA GLU A 312 8.09 -6.42 18.37
C GLU A 312 7.16 -7.64 18.42
N PHE A 313 5.85 -7.42 18.39
CA PHE A 313 4.87 -8.50 18.47
C PHE A 313 5.05 -9.57 17.39
N MET A 314 5.37 -9.19 16.15
CA MET A 314 5.54 -10.12 15.02
C MET A 314 6.68 -11.12 15.23
N PHE A 315 7.60 -10.86 16.16
CA PHE A 315 8.73 -11.73 16.46
C PHE A 315 8.54 -12.53 17.76
N THR A 316 7.37 -12.44 18.39
CA THR A 316 7.05 -13.22 19.59
C THR A 316 6.65 -14.66 19.25
N GLN A 317 6.87 -15.58 20.20
CA GLN A 317 6.37 -16.95 20.07
C GLN A 317 4.83 -17.01 19.98
N GLU A 318 4.13 -16.06 20.62
CA GLU A 318 2.67 -15.98 20.57
C GLU A 318 2.19 -15.72 19.13
N PHE A 319 2.84 -14.81 18.42
CA PHE A 319 2.54 -14.57 17.00
C PHE A 319 2.89 -15.79 16.14
N GLN A 320 4.11 -16.31 16.27
CA GLN A 320 4.60 -17.45 15.48
C GLN A 320 3.70 -18.70 15.60
N LYS A 321 3.17 -18.98 16.79
CA LYS A 321 2.29 -20.14 17.03
C LYS A 321 0.82 -19.88 16.70
N GLY A 322 0.39 -18.62 16.73
CA GLY A 322 -1.03 -18.25 16.71
C GLY A 322 -1.52 -17.54 15.44
N ALA A 323 -0.61 -17.11 14.58
CA ALA A 323 -0.92 -16.44 13.33
C ALA A 323 -1.14 -17.46 12.19
N SER A 324 -2.08 -17.15 11.30
CA SER A 324 -2.26 -17.81 10.02
C SER A 324 -1.10 -17.47 9.10
N VAL A 325 -0.72 -18.44 8.28
CA VAL A 325 0.21 -18.24 7.17
C VAL A 325 -0.59 -17.65 5.99
N PRO A 326 -0.18 -16.51 5.42
CA PRO A 326 -0.82 -15.95 4.24
C PRO A 326 -0.70 -16.88 3.02
N ASP A 327 -1.56 -16.68 2.01
CA ASP A 327 -1.50 -17.48 0.78
C ASP A 327 -0.18 -17.24 0.04
N THR A 328 0.34 -16.01 0.06
CA THR A 328 1.68 -15.67 -0.45
C THR A 328 2.56 -15.07 0.65
N PRO A 329 3.22 -15.91 1.49
CA PRO A 329 3.87 -15.48 2.75
C PRO A 329 5.01 -14.48 2.61
N PHE A 330 5.60 -14.36 1.43
CA PHE A 330 6.76 -13.49 1.16
C PHE A 330 6.40 -12.23 0.38
N SER A 331 5.16 -12.13 -0.11
CA SER A 331 4.70 -11.02 -0.94
C SER A 331 4.71 -9.65 -0.27
N LEU A 332 4.59 -8.59 -1.08
CA LEU A 332 4.53 -7.22 -0.60
C LEU A 332 3.30 -6.93 0.25
N TYR A 333 2.10 -7.35 -0.17
CA TYR A 333 0.87 -6.95 0.54
C TYR A 333 0.40 -7.95 1.60
N GLU A 334 0.64 -9.24 1.42
CA GLU A 334 0.20 -10.26 2.38
C GLU A 334 1.31 -10.74 3.30
N GLY A 335 2.55 -10.68 2.80
CA GLY A 335 3.70 -11.34 3.38
C GLY A 335 4.73 -10.43 4.01
N TRP A 336 5.92 -11.02 4.21
CA TRP A 336 7.03 -10.39 4.89
C TRP A 336 7.72 -9.26 4.10
N ALA A 337 7.57 -9.18 2.77
CA ALA A 337 8.15 -8.05 2.03
C ALA A 337 7.49 -6.72 2.42
N GLY A 338 6.17 -6.70 2.67
CA GLY A 338 5.51 -5.52 3.25
C GLY A 338 5.98 -5.21 4.67
N THR A 339 6.26 -6.25 5.46
CA THR A 339 6.82 -6.09 6.80
C THR A 339 8.22 -5.47 6.75
N VAL A 340 9.05 -5.80 5.76
CA VAL A 340 10.35 -5.14 5.53
C VAL A 340 10.16 -3.63 5.38
N LEU A 341 9.24 -3.18 4.53
CA LEU A 341 8.99 -1.75 4.34
C LEU A 341 8.52 -1.09 5.64
N PHE A 342 7.62 -1.72 6.38
CA PHE A 342 7.18 -1.21 7.68
C PHE A 342 8.34 -1.06 8.68
N LEU A 343 9.26 -2.02 8.73
CA LEU A 343 10.42 -1.95 9.63
C LEU A 343 11.41 -0.87 9.21
N VAL A 344 11.63 -0.67 7.91
CA VAL A 344 12.44 0.45 7.40
C VAL A 344 11.80 1.78 7.80
N ASP A 345 10.49 1.90 7.63
CA ASP A 345 9.74 3.12 7.96
C ASP A 345 9.67 3.38 9.46
N LEU A 346 9.68 2.34 10.29
CA LEU A 346 9.81 2.48 11.74
C LEU A 346 11.16 3.09 12.14
N LEU A 347 12.23 2.81 11.38
CA LEU A 347 13.55 3.39 11.61
C LEU A 347 13.67 4.83 11.05
N GLN A 348 12.77 5.23 10.16
CA GLN A 348 12.74 6.58 9.56
C GLN A 348 11.31 7.16 9.60
N PRO A 349 10.71 7.34 10.80
CA PRO A 349 9.27 7.58 10.94
C PRO A 349 8.78 8.88 10.29
N ASP A 350 9.64 9.89 10.17
CA ASP A 350 9.30 11.16 9.51
C ASP A 350 9.12 11.02 8.00
N LYS A 351 9.76 10.02 7.40
CA LYS A 351 9.68 9.66 5.98
C LYS A 351 8.64 8.57 5.70
N ALA A 352 8.08 7.95 6.74
CA ALA A 352 7.23 6.76 6.62
C ALA A 352 6.00 6.98 5.72
N GLU A 353 5.79 6.09 4.78
CA GLU A 353 4.70 6.17 3.81
C GLU A 353 4.15 4.77 3.52
N PHE A 354 2.83 4.61 3.63
CA PHE A 354 2.23 3.35 3.21
C PHE A 354 2.58 3.11 1.72
N PRO A 355 3.10 1.93 1.37
CA PRO A 355 3.70 1.71 0.05
C PRO A 355 2.78 2.12 -1.10
N LEU A 356 3.28 3.07 -1.91
CA LEU A 356 2.62 3.60 -3.12
C LEU A 356 1.28 4.31 -2.86
N PHE A 357 1.05 4.73 -1.62
CA PHE A 357 -0.16 5.42 -1.19
C PHE A 357 0.19 6.53 -0.18
N ASN A 358 0.57 7.70 -0.70
CA ASN A 358 0.79 8.86 0.15
C ASN A 358 -0.48 9.71 0.32
N VAL A 359 -0.79 10.05 1.57
CA VAL A 359 -1.94 10.91 1.91
C VAL A 359 -1.58 12.18 2.67
N VAL A 360 -0.33 12.34 3.12
CA VAL A 360 0.09 13.39 4.07
C VAL A 360 0.79 14.58 3.39
N PHE A 361 1.08 14.51 2.09
CA PHE A 361 1.60 15.64 1.31
C PHE A 361 0.77 16.91 1.50
#